data_AF-A0A2E9XF75-F1
#
_entry.id   AF-A0A2E9XF75-F1
#
_cell.length_a   1.000
_cell.length_b   1.000
_cell.length_c   1.000
_cell.angle_alpha   90.00
_cell.angle_beta   90.00
_cell.angle_gamma   90.00
#
_symmetry.space_group_name_H-M   'P 1'
#
loop_
_entity.id
_entity.type
_entity.pdbx_description
1 polymer ?
#
loop_
_entity_poly.entity_id
_entity_poly.type
_entity_poly.pdbx_seq_one_letter_code
_entity_poly.pdbx_strand_id
1 'polypeptide(L)'
;MKQLKLTECGASPVSESSLRGGGQRAASTLRLLCIDPGIHNMGLALVAVSPNGFDSRAPSSFYLEGASCTDITIFPCTGTDCKLRHEATMADWVAHFIQANAASFAMADIILIERQPPQGFRCCEQLLFSQFRDKVKLIHPRSVHTFFGMSYLNYEQRKKRSVELAIRYYAKSASLQCALERSRAHDISDAMMMAVYFQKNLETQVAQAELPSINSRNRGISEAETFLDQFCYVAKKDKF
;
A
#
# COMPACT_ATOMS: atom_id res chain seq x y z
N MET A 1 -22.08 -16.54 26.94
CA MET A 1 -21.06 -15.87 26.10
C MET A 1 -20.73 -16.77 24.93
N LYS A 2 -21.09 -16.37 23.70
CA LYS A 2 -20.81 -17.15 22.48
C LYS A 2 -19.35 -16.91 22.06
N GLN A 3 -18.56 -17.97 22.02
CA GLN A 3 -17.22 -17.97 21.44
C GLN A 3 -17.32 -17.73 19.92
N LEU A 4 -16.66 -16.69 19.42
CA LEU A 4 -16.43 -16.49 17.99
C LEU A 4 -15.26 -17.39 17.57
N LYS A 5 -15.56 -18.44 16.79
CA LYS A 5 -14.55 -19.24 16.10
C LYS A 5 -14.00 -18.42 14.93
N LEU A 6 -12.70 -18.15 14.96
CA LEU A 6 -11.94 -17.74 13.77
C LEU A 6 -11.87 -18.95 12.84
N THR A 7 -12.52 -18.87 11.69
CA THR A 7 -12.36 -19.82 10.60
C THR A 7 -11.20 -19.36 9.73
N GLU A 8 -10.07 -20.05 9.83
CA GLU A 8 -8.95 -19.95 8.90
C GLU A 8 -9.36 -20.58 7.56
N CYS A 9 -9.26 -19.82 6.46
CA CYS A 9 -9.40 -20.36 5.12
C CYS A 9 -8.09 -21.06 4.73
N GLY A 10 -8.16 -22.39 4.62
CA GLY A 10 -7.01 -23.26 4.35
C GLY A 10 -6.38 -23.03 2.98
N ALA A 11 -5.05 -22.99 2.96
CA ALA A 11 -4.24 -23.09 1.75
C ALA A 11 -4.23 -24.55 1.24
N SER A 12 -4.53 -24.76 -0.03
CA SER A 12 -4.35 -26.06 -0.70
C SER A 12 -2.94 -26.16 -1.30
N PRO A 13 -2.29 -27.35 -1.27
CA PRO A 13 -0.94 -27.52 -1.79
C PRO A 13 -0.97 -27.64 -3.33
N VAL A 14 -0.11 -26.89 -4.00
CA VAL A 14 0.12 -27.02 -5.45
C VAL A 14 1.17 -28.10 -5.68
N SER A 15 0.81 -29.11 -6.47
CA SER A 15 1.64 -30.25 -6.84
C SER A 15 2.82 -29.86 -7.74
N GLU A 16 4.02 -30.28 -7.35
CA GLU A 16 5.23 -30.22 -8.18
C GLU A 16 5.16 -31.27 -9.30
N SER A 17 5.07 -30.83 -10.55
CA SER A 17 5.72 -31.54 -11.65
C SER A 17 5.95 -30.61 -12.84
N SER A 18 7.22 -30.52 -13.26
CA SER A 18 7.72 -30.26 -14.63
C SER A 18 8.99 -29.39 -14.63
N LEU A 19 10.12 -30.00 -14.23
CA LEU A 19 11.46 -29.47 -14.52
C LEU A 19 11.86 -29.87 -15.94
N ARG A 20 11.95 -28.89 -16.85
CA ARG A 20 12.91 -28.80 -17.98
C ARG A 20 12.58 -27.59 -18.86
N GLY A 21 13.54 -26.67 -18.99
CA GLY A 21 13.59 -25.70 -20.10
C GLY A 21 13.87 -24.26 -19.69
N GLY A 22 15.04 -23.76 -20.08
CA GLY A 22 15.34 -22.34 -20.35
C GLY A 22 15.27 -21.39 -19.15
N GLY A 23 16.43 -20.81 -18.77
CA GLY A 23 16.51 -19.74 -17.78
C GLY A 23 15.83 -18.44 -18.25
N GLN A 24 14.51 -18.39 -18.16
CA GLN A 24 13.79 -17.15 -17.91
C GLN A 24 13.65 -17.06 -16.38
N ARG A 25 14.15 -15.98 -15.78
CA ARG A 25 13.84 -15.66 -14.39
C ARG A 25 12.31 -15.56 -14.33
N ALA A 26 11.64 -16.57 -13.75
CA ALA A 26 10.21 -16.50 -13.52
C ALA A 26 9.98 -15.21 -12.73
N ALA A 27 9.28 -14.26 -13.34
CA ALA A 27 8.99 -13.02 -12.65
C ALA A 27 8.20 -13.39 -11.39
N SER A 28 8.67 -12.93 -10.24
CA SER A 28 8.07 -13.26 -8.95
C SER A 28 6.86 -12.37 -8.72
N THR A 29 5.80 -12.93 -8.14
CA THR A 29 4.64 -12.16 -7.66
C THR A 29 5.09 -11.07 -6.70
N LEU A 30 4.73 -9.82 -6.98
CA LEU A 30 5.01 -8.68 -6.11
C LEU A 30 3.91 -8.56 -5.06
N ARG A 31 4.28 -8.45 -3.78
CA ARG A 31 3.32 -8.25 -2.67
C ARG A 31 3.36 -6.84 -2.14
N LEU A 32 2.20 -6.20 -2.19
CA LEU A 32 1.96 -4.84 -1.73
C LEU A 32 1.09 -4.88 -0.47
N LEU A 33 1.59 -4.39 0.65
CA LEU A 33 0.79 -4.15 1.84
C LEU A 33 0.34 -2.70 1.88
N CYS A 34 -0.95 -2.46 1.71
CA CYS A 34 -1.54 -1.14 1.63
C CYS A 34 -2.21 -0.77 2.95
N ILE A 35 -1.91 0.41 3.47
CA ILE A 35 -2.39 0.91 4.76
C ILE A 35 -3.06 2.27 4.56
N ASP A 36 -4.34 2.38 4.91
CA ASP A 36 -5.05 3.64 5.08
C ASP A 36 -5.12 3.98 6.58
N PRO A 37 -4.30 4.93 7.08
CA PRO A 37 -4.20 5.20 8.50
C PRO A 37 -5.50 5.70 9.11
N GLY A 38 -6.00 4.98 10.10
CA GLY A 38 -7.10 5.39 10.97
C GLY A 38 -6.94 4.80 12.37
N ILE A 39 -7.52 5.44 13.38
CA ILE A 39 -7.50 4.92 14.76
C ILE A 39 -8.52 3.78 14.91
N HIS A 40 -9.79 4.08 14.68
CA HIS A 40 -10.86 3.09 14.82
C HIS A 40 -11.09 2.24 13.56
N ASN A 41 -10.54 2.67 12.43
CA ASN A 41 -10.79 2.08 11.12
C ASN A 41 -9.48 2.05 10.32
N MET A 42 -8.47 1.37 10.85
CA MET A 42 -7.20 1.15 10.15
C MET A 42 -7.43 0.22 8.96
N GLY A 43 -7.43 0.76 7.74
CA GLY A 43 -7.58 -0.02 6.52
C GLY A 43 -6.29 -0.75 6.20
N LEU A 44 -6.36 -2.07 6.00
CA LEU A 44 -5.22 -2.92 5.62
C LEU A 44 -5.62 -3.82 4.46
N ALA A 45 -4.79 -3.88 3.42
CA ALA A 45 -4.95 -4.81 2.31
C ALA A 45 -3.60 -5.37 1.86
N LEU A 46 -3.45 -6.70 1.89
CA LEU A 46 -2.32 -7.40 1.29
C LEU A 46 -2.71 -7.86 -0.11
N VAL A 47 -2.00 -7.33 -1.10
CA VAL A 47 -2.30 -7.51 -2.52
C VAL A 47 -1.12 -8.17 -3.21
N ALA A 48 -1.38 -9.30 -3.86
CA ALA A 48 -0.45 -9.92 -4.79
C ALA A 48 -0.68 -9.39 -6.20
N VAL A 49 0.40 -8.96 -6.84
CA VAL A 49 0.43 -8.49 -8.23
C VAL A 49 1.15 -9.54 -9.07
N SER A 50 0.39 -10.16 -9.98
CA SER A 50 0.95 -11.13 -10.94
C SER A 50 1.86 -10.40 -11.94
N PRO A 51 3.03 -10.97 -12.25
CA PRO A 51 4.00 -10.34 -13.13
C PRO A 51 3.66 -10.44 -14.62
N ASN A 52 2.70 -11.29 -15.00
CA ASN A 52 2.22 -11.35 -16.37
C ASN A 52 1.39 -10.10 -16.62
N GLY A 53 2.00 -9.18 -17.39
CA GLY A 53 1.56 -7.81 -17.61
C GLY A 53 0.06 -7.62 -17.79
N PHE A 54 -0.38 -6.48 -17.27
CA PHE A 54 -1.75 -6.01 -17.42
C PHE A 54 -2.12 -5.85 -18.90
N ASP A 55 -3.04 -6.67 -19.40
CA ASP A 55 -3.89 -6.22 -20.51
C ASP A 55 -4.75 -5.09 -19.95
N SER A 56 -4.75 -3.93 -20.61
CA SER A 56 -5.57 -2.78 -20.23
C SER A 56 -7.08 -3.08 -20.18
N ARG A 57 -7.47 -4.25 -20.72
CA ARG A 57 -8.83 -4.79 -20.71
C ARG A 57 -9.04 -5.95 -19.71
N ALA A 58 -7.99 -6.44 -19.03
CA ALA A 58 -8.09 -7.58 -18.11
C ALA A 58 -7.72 -7.18 -16.66
N PRO A 59 -8.69 -7.13 -15.74
CA PRO A 59 -8.46 -6.84 -14.31
C PRO A 59 -7.71 -7.94 -13.53
N SER A 60 -7.07 -8.89 -14.20
CA SER A 60 -6.62 -10.16 -13.59
C SER A 60 -5.21 -10.16 -13.03
N SER A 61 -4.55 -9.00 -12.86
CA SER A 61 -3.21 -8.95 -12.27
C SER A 61 -3.24 -8.79 -10.75
N PHE A 62 -4.35 -8.37 -10.14
CA PHE A 62 -4.43 -8.10 -8.71
C PHE A 62 -5.24 -9.17 -7.97
N TYR A 63 -4.65 -9.70 -6.89
CA TYR A 63 -5.24 -10.71 -6.03
C TYR A 63 -5.20 -10.24 -4.58
N LEU A 64 -6.36 -10.17 -3.93
CA LEU A 64 -6.45 -9.84 -2.52
C LEU A 64 -6.14 -11.08 -1.67
N GLU A 65 -4.95 -11.13 -1.08
CA GLU A 65 -4.51 -12.21 -0.20
C GLU A 65 -5.05 -12.04 1.23
N GLY A 66 -5.28 -10.80 1.66
CA GLY A 66 -5.90 -10.52 2.96
C GLY A 66 -6.33 -9.07 3.09
N ALA A 67 -7.36 -8.82 3.91
CA ALA A 67 -7.80 -7.47 4.24
C ALA A 67 -8.40 -7.40 5.65
N SER A 68 -8.22 -6.26 6.29
CA SER A 68 -8.85 -5.97 7.58
C SER A 68 -9.13 -4.48 7.73
N CYS A 69 -10.15 -4.16 8.52
CA CYS A 69 -10.40 -2.83 9.05
C CYS A 69 -10.49 -2.96 10.57
N THR A 70 -9.55 -2.35 11.28
CA THR A 70 -9.29 -2.65 12.70
C THR A 70 -9.28 -1.38 13.54
N ASP A 71 -9.84 -1.47 14.75
CA ASP A 71 -9.63 -0.49 15.80
C ASP A 71 -8.32 -0.78 16.53
N ILE A 72 -7.30 0.07 16.32
CA ILE A 72 -5.96 -0.14 16.89
C ILE A 72 -5.88 0.21 18.38
N THR A 73 -6.94 0.80 18.95
CA THR A 73 -7.01 1.10 20.39
C THR A 73 -7.32 -0.12 21.24
N ILE A 74 -7.78 -1.21 20.60
CA ILE A 74 -8.10 -2.47 21.26
C ILE A 74 -6.86 -3.37 21.21
N PHE A 75 -6.19 -3.52 22.35
CA PHE A 75 -5.07 -4.44 22.45
C PHE A 75 -5.55 -5.89 22.31
N PRO A 76 -5.02 -6.66 21.33
CA PRO A 76 -5.45 -8.03 21.10
C PRO A 76 -4.88 -9.03 22.13
N CYS A 77 -3.99 -8.58 23.01
CA CYS A 77 -3.31 -9.39 24.01
C CYS A 77 -3.83 -9.11 25.43
N THR A 78 -3.79 -10.13 26.28
CA THR A 78 -4.27 -10.10 27.67
C THR A 78 -3.25 -9.53 28.67
N GLY A 79 -2.23 -8.83 28.20
CA GLY A 79 -1.22 -8.12 29.01
C GLY A 79 -0.16 -9.00 29.71
N THR A 80 -0.47 -10.25 30.08
CA THR A 80 0.44 -11.08 30.89
C THR A 80 1.67 -11.59 30.14
N ASP A 81 1.55 -11.87 28.84
CA ASP A 81 2.63 -12.42 28.01
C ASP A 81 3.09 -11.45 26.90
N CYS A 82 2.55 -10.23 26.88
CA CYS A 82 2.88 -9.25 25.87
C CYS A 82 4.09 -8.40 26.30
N LYS A 83 5.13 -8.38 25.45
CA LYS A 83 6.37 -7.62 25.70
C LYS A 83 6.24 -6.12 25.36
N LEU A 84 5.14 -5.71 24.74
CA LEU A 84 4.89 -4.32 24.37
C LEU A 84 4.33 -3.51 25.55
N ARG A 85 4.46 -2.19 25.46
CA ARG A 85 3.89 -1.25 26.43
C ARG A 85 2.41 -1.05 26.15
N HIS A 86 1.61 -0.89 27.21
CA HIS A 86 0.14 -0.78 27.12
C HIS A 86 -0.36 0.54 27.74
N GLU A 87 0.39 1.63 27.57
CA GLU A 87 0.05 2.96 28.12
C GLU A 87 -1.05 3.68 27.30
N ALA A 88 -1.60 2.99 26.30
CA ALA A 88 -2.61 3.51 25.37
C ALA A 88 -2.15 4.77 24.63
N THR A 89 -0.87 4.82 24.28
CA THR A 89 -0.32 5.85 23.39
C THR A 89 -0.40 5.42 21.93
N MET A 90 -0.25 6.36 21.00
CA MET A 90 -0.18 6.03 19.57
C MET A 90 0.98 5.07 19.26
N ALA A 91 2.11 5.19 19.95
CA ALA A 91 3.24 4.29 19.78
C ALA A 91 2.86 2.85 20.18
N ASP A 92 2.13 2.68 21.28
CA ASP A 92 1.68 1.38 21.76
C ASP A 92 0.64 0.76 20.82
N TRP A 93 -0.35 1.55 20.37
CA TRP A 93 -1.37 1.08 19.43
C TRP A 93 -0.76 0.63 18.11
N VAL A 94 0.17 1.42 17.55
CA VAL A 94 0.87 1.06 16.30
C VAL A 94 1.74 -0.17 16.49
N ALA A 95 2.47 -0.29 17.61
CA ALA A 95 3.30 -1.46 17.90
C ALA A 95 2.46 -2.75 17.99
N HIS A 96 1.31 -2.69 18.66
CA HIS A 96 0.38 -3.83 18.75
C HIS A 96 -0.28 -4.15 17.41
N PHE A 97 -0.63 -3.12 16.63
CA PHE A 97 -1.14 -3.31 15.27
C PHE A 97 -0.12 -4.05 14.39
N ILE A 98 1.15 -3.67 14.47
CA ILE A 98 2.24 -4.34 13.75
C ILE A 98 2.40 -5.79 14.23
N GLN A 99 2.40 -6.02 15.55
CA GLN A 99 2.50 -7.37 16.12
C GLN A 99 1.35 -8.26 15.65
N ALA A 100 0.11 -7.76 15.68
CA ALA A 100 -1.08 -8.50 15.26
C ALA A 100 -1.07 -8.85 13.77
N ASN A 101 -0.39 -8.06 12.94
CA ASN A 101 -0.32 -8.23 11.48
C ASN A 101 1.08 -8.62 11.00
N ALA A 102 1.92 -9.18 11.88
CA ALA A 102 3.33 -9.44 11.59
C ALA A 102 3.54 -10.31 10.34
N ALA A 103 2.66 -11.29 10.09
CA ALA A 103 2.70 -12.11 8.89
C ALA A 103 2.54 -11.28 7.60
N SER A 104 1.57 -10.35 7.57
CA SER A 104 1.35 -9.46 6.43
C SER A 104 2.54 -8.53 6.18
N PHE A 105 3.12 -7.97 7.24
CA PHE A 105 4.33 -7.14 7.14
C PHE A 105 5.55 -7.94 6.67
N ALA A 106 5.69 -9.19 7.11
CA ALA A 106 6.78 -10.06 6.68
C ALA A 106 6.67 -10.46 5.21
N MET A 107 5.45 -10.77 4.74
CA MET A 107 5.18 -11.14 3.34
C MET A 107 5.30 -9.98 2.35
N ALA A 108 5.20 -8.73 2.80
CA ALA A 108 5.22 -7.56 1.94
C ALA A 108 6.63 -7.27 1.38
N ASP A 109 6.70 -7.13 0.06
CA ASP A 109 7.87 -6.58 -0.64
C ASP A 109 7.91 -5.07 -0.49
N ILE A 110 6.74 -4.42 -0.65
CA ILE A 110 6.55 -2.98 -0.54
C ILE A 110 5.34 -2.69 0.34
N ILE A 111 5.46 -1.68 1.19
CA ILE A 111 4.38 -1.17 2.03
C ILE A 111 3.95 0.19 1.50
N LEU A 112 2.68 0.33 1.14
CA LEU A 112 2.09 1.59 0.66
C LEU A 112 1.27 2.19 1.81
N ILE A 113 1.58 3.42 2.20
CA ILE A 113 0.85 4.11 3.28
C ILE A 113 0.24 5.40 2.71
N GLU A 114 -1.05 5.60 2.93
CA GLU A 114 -1.69 6.87 2.59
C GLU A 114 -1.07 8.01 3.42
N ARG A 115 -0.62 9.06 2.74
CA ARG A 115 -0.08 10.25 3.37
C ARG A 115 -1.19 11.08 4.01
N GLN A 116 -1.10 11.24 5.31
CA GLN A 116 -1.97 12.01 6.17
C GLN A 116 -1.56 13.49 6.22
N PRO A 117 -2.53 14.41 6.32
CA PRO A 117 -2.24 15.82 6.54
C PRO A 117 -1.64 16.07 7.94
N PRO A 118 -0.96 17.20 8.18
CA PRO A 118 -0.34 17.51 9.47
C PRO A 118 -1.28 17.45 10.68
N GLN A 119 -2.57 17.75 10.49
CA GLN A 119 -3.60 17.74 11.55
C GLN A 119 -4.31 16.38 11.68
N GLY A 120 -4.03 15.41 10.80
CA GLY A 120 -4.64 14.09 10.79
C GLY A 120 -3.85 13.06 11.58
N PHE A 121 -3.93 11.79 11.17
CA PHE A 121 -3.23 10.66 11.80
C PHE A 121 -1.74 10.57 11.43
N ARG A 122 -1.08 11.73 11.30
CA ARG A 122 0.31 11.81 10.85
C ARG A 122 1.27 11.11 11.81
N CYS A 123 1.01 11.09 13.10
CA CYS A 123 1.82 10.32 14.05
C CYS A 123 1.80 8.81 13.74
N CYS A 124 0.63 8.25 13.43
CA CYS A 124 0.49 6.84 13.02
C CYS A 124 1.26 6.55 11.72
N GLU A 125 1.08 7.39 10.70
CA GLU A 125 1.83 7.29 9.44
C GLU A 125 3.34 7.30 9.68
N GLN A 126 3.82 8.25 10.48
CA GLN A 126 5.25 8.44 10.71
C GLN A 126 5.88 7.31 11.53
N LEU A 127 5.14 6.73 12.49
CA LEU A 127 5.59 5.55 13.24
C LEU A 127 5.74 4.33 12.32
N LEU A 128 4.73 4.06 11.48
CA LEU A 128 4.81 2.98 10.48
C LEU A 128 5.94 3.23 9.46
N PHE A 129 6.06 4.46 8.99
CA PHE A 129 7.11 4.87 8.06
C PHE A 129 8.51 4.69 8.66
N SER A 130 8.70 5.06 9.92
CA SER A 130 9.97 4.89 10.63
C SER A 130 10.31 3.42 10.83
N GLN A 131 9.33 2.58 11.18
CA GLN A 131 9.56 1.17 11.45
C GLN A 131 9.99 0.38 10.21
N PHE A 132 9.45 0.71 9.03
CA PHE A 132 9.67 -0.03 7.78
C PHE A 132 10.30 0.82 6.68
N ARG A 133 11.24 1.69 7.08
CA ARG A 133 11.78 2.79 6.25
C ARG A 133 12.23 2.37 4.84
N ASP A 134 12.76 1.16 4.71
CA ASP A 134 13.31 0.62 3.47
C ASP A 134 12.25 0.05 2.53
N LYS A 135 11.10 -0.35 3.07
CA LYS A 135 9.99 -0.96 2.30
C LYS A 135 8.84 0.00 2.04
N VAL A 136 8.76 1.12 2.76
CA VAL A 136 7.59 2.01 2.70
C VAL A 136 7.67 3.04 1.56
N LYS A 137 6.54 3.22 0.87
CA LYS A 137 6.25 4.37 0.00
C LYS A 137 5.03 5.11 0.52
N LEU A 138 5.18 6.41 0.75
CA LEU A 138 4.05 7.28 1.10
C LEU A 138 3.31 7.72 -0.18
N ILE A 139 2.01 7.44 -0.24
CA ILE A 139 1.15 7.74 -1.39
C ILE A 139 0.27 8.93 -1.07
N HIS A 140 0.24 9.95 -1.94
CA HIS A 140 -0.66 11.08 -1.73
C HIS A 140 -2.09 10.71 -2.21
N PRO A 141 -3.14 10.89 -1.39
CA PRO A 141 -4.51 10.55 -1.79
C PRO A 141 -4.97 11.30 -3.05
N ARG A 142 -4.52 12.55 -3.22
CA ARG A 142 -4.82 13.34 -4.44
C ARG A 142 -4.28 12.67 -5.70
N SER A 143 -3.10 12.06 -5.66
CA SER A 143 -2.53 11.37 -6.81
C SER A 143 -3.38 10.16 -7.21
N VAL A 144 -3.85 9.38 -6.23
CA VAL A 144 -4.78 8.26 -6.43
C VAL A 144 -6.10 8.78 -7.02
N HIS A 145 -6.68 9.82 -6.41
CA HIS A 145 -7.94 10.40 -6.89
C HIS A 145 -7.83 10.93 -8.32
N THR A 146 -6.77 11.67 -8.66
CA THR A 146 -6.56 12.18 -10.01
C THR A 146 -6.37 11.04 -11.01
N PHE A 147 -5.59 10.02 -10.66
CA PHE A 147 -5.39 8.84 -11.52
C PHE A 147 -6.69 8.13 -11.86
N PHE A 148 -7.61 8.01 -10.89
CA PHE A 148 -8.92 7.37 -11.10
C PHE A 148 -10.04 8.32 -11.55
N GLY A 149 -9.73 9.58 -11.86
CA GLY A 149 -10.72 10.56 -12.30
C GLY A 149 -11.74 10.91 -11.21
N MET A 150 -11.33 10.91 -9.94
CA MET A 150 -12.19 11.18 -8.77
C MET A 150 -12.02 12.59 -8.19
N SER A 151 -11.20 13.45 -8.80
CA SER A 151 -10.86 14.77 -8.22
C SER A 151 -12.05 15.71 -8.06
N TYR A 152 -13.11 15.56 -8.87
CA TYR A 152 -14.32 16.37 -8.81
C TYR A 152 -15.38 15.83 -7.84
N LEU A 153 -15.17 14.62 -7.30
CA LEU A 153 -16.12 13.96 -6.42
C LEU A 153 -15.97 14.46 -4.98
N ASN A 154 -17.10 14.59 -4.29
CA ASN A 154 -17.10 14.83 -2.85
C ASN A 154 -16.70 13.56 -2.07
N TYR A 155 -16.54 13.69 -0.75
CA TYR A 155 -16.06 12.60 0.11
C TYR A 155 -16.91 11.32 0.03
N GLU A 156 -18.24 11.43 0.13
CA GLU A 156 -19.14 10.27 0.09
C GLU A 156 -19.22 9.64 -1.30
N GLN A 157 -19.12 10.45 -2.35
CA GLN A 157 -19.03 9.94 -3.72
C GLN A 157 -17.72 9.19 -3.97
N ARG A 158 -16.59 9.67 -3.41
CA ARG A 158 -15.30 8.98 -3.51
C ARG A 158 -15.34 7.60 -2.87
N LYS A 159 -15.92 7.46 -1.67
CA LYS A 159 -16.10 6.16 -1.03
C LYS A 159 -16.81 5.15 -1.92
N LYS A 160 -17.96 5.55 -2.49
CA LYS A 160 -18.72 4.69 -3.40
C LYS A 160 -17.89 4.33 -4.63
N ARG A 161 -17.20 5.31 -5.19
CA ARG A 161 -16.38 5.13 -6.39
C ARG A 161 -15.18 4.20 -6.14
N SER A 162 -14.51 4.31 -4.99
CA SER A 162 -13.43 3.41 -4.59
C SER A 162 -13.92 1.96 -4.51
N VAL A 163 -15.09 1.72 -3.91
CA VAL A 163 -15.68 0.37 -3.84
C VAL A 163 -15.99 -0.17 -5.24
N GLU A 164 -16.61 0.62 -6.12
CA GLU A 164 -16.88 0.22 -7.50
C GLU A 164 -15.60 -0.17 -8.26
N LEU A 165 -14.53 0.62 -8.09
CA LEU A 165 -13.24 0.36 -8.72
C LEU A 165 -12.58 -0.88 -8.13
N ALA A 166 -12.61 -1.05 -6.80
CA ALA A 166 -12.08 -2.24 -6.13
C ALA A 166 -12.78 -3.51 -6.65
N ILE A 167 -14.11 -3.51 -6.78
CA ILE A 167 -14.86 -4.63 -7.37
C ILE A 167 -14.35 -4.94 -8.78
N ARG A 168 -14.13 -3.92 -9.60
CA ARG A 168 -13.66 -4.08 -10.98
C ARG A 168 -12.25 -4.67 -11.04
N TYR A 169 -11.31 -4.12 -10.29
CA TYR A 169 -9.89 -4.52 -10.34
C TYR A 169 -9.62 -5.85 -9.65
N TYR A 170 -10.47 -6.25 -8.70
CA TYR A 170 -10.25 -7.45 -7.89
C TYR A 170 -11.33 -8.50 -8.09
N ALA A 171 -12.12 -8.42 -9.16
CA ALA A 171 -13.27 -9.30 -9.43
C ALA A 171 -12.97 -10.81 -9.36
N LYS A 172 -11.72 -11.21 -9.60
CA LYS A 172 -11.26 -12.62 -9.53
C LYS A 172 -10.74 -13.05 -8.16
N SER A 173 -10.67 -12.13 -7.19
CA SER A 173 -10.20 -12.41 -5.84
C SER A 173 -11.29 -13.08 -5.02
N ALA A 174 -11.09 -14.34 -4.63
CA ALA A 174 -12.03 -15.07 -3.77
C ALA A 174 -12.31 -14.34 -2.45
N SER A 175 -11.30 -13.66 -1.91
CA SER A 175 -11.36 -12.89 -0.65
C SER A 175 -12.13 -11.57 -0.75
N LEU A 176 -12.49 -11.12 -1.97
CA LEU A 176 -13.10 -9.80 -2.18
C LEU A 176 -14.46 -9.67 -1.48
N GLN A 177 -15.32 -10.68 -1.59
CA GLN A 177 -16.67 -10.63 -1.04
C GLN A 177 -16.63 -10.44 0.49
N CYS A 178 -15.80 -11.23 1.18
CA CYS A 178 -15.58 -11.11 2.63
C CYS A 178 -15.07 -9.72 3.04
N ALA A 179 -14.20 -9.12 2.21
CA ALA A 179 -13.69 -7.77 2.47
C ALA A 179 -14.77 -6.69 2.33
N LEU A 180 -15.67 -6.82 1.34
CA LEU A 180 -16.67 -5.80 0.99
C LEU A 180 -18.00 -5.92 1.74
N GLU A 181 -18.30 -7.06 2.38
CA GLU A 181 -19.50 -7.23 3.22
C GLU A 181 -19.42 -6.46 4.56
N ARG A 182 -18.27 -5.86 4.87
CA ARG A 182 -18.05 -5.10 6.10
C ARG A 182 -18.65 -3.70 5.97
N SER A 183 -19.17 -3.15 7.07
CA SER A 183 -19.68 -1.75 7.16
C SER A 183 -18.65 -0.66 6.77
N ARG A 184 -17.39 -1.05 6.60
CA ARG A 184 -16.22 -0.22 6.27
C ARG A 184 -15.50 -0.66 4.99
N ALA A 185 -16.24 -1.21 4.03
CA ALA A 185 -15.69 -1.63 2.72
C ALA A 185 -14.90 -0.52 1.99
N HIS A 186 -15.21 0.76 2.24
CA HIS A 186 -14.52 1.89 1.62
C HIS A 186 -13.06 2.04 2.11
N ASP A 187 -12.79 1.90 3.41
CA ASP A 187 -11.43 2.05 3.95
C ASP A 187 -10.49 0.95 3.38
N ILE A 188 -11.02 -0.27 3.22
CA ILE A 188 -10.29 -1.37 2.55
C ILE A 188 -10.13 -1.07 1.05
N SER A 189 -11.18 -0.53 0.41
CA SER A 189 -11.14 -0.19 -1.02
C SER A 189 -10.10 0.90 -1.30
N ASP A 190 -10.01 1.94 -0.47
CA ASP A 190 -9.03 3.01 -0.60
C ASP A 190 -7.60 2.45 -0.51
N ALA A 191 -7.35 1.54 0.44
CA ALA A 191 -6.08 0.81 0.50
C ALA A 191 -5.81 -0.02 -0.78
N MET A 192 -6.79 -0.77 -1.27
CA MET A 192 -6.67 -1.55 -2.51
C MET A 192 -6.40 -0.68 -3.74
N MET A 193 -6.96 0.54 -3.80
CA MET A 193 -6.74 1.46 -4.91
C MET A 193 -5.31 2.01 -4.95
N MET A 194 -4.62 2.10 -3.81
CA MET A 194 -3.19 2.47 -3.77
C MET A 194 -2.32 1.44 -4.51
N ALA A 195 -2.58 0.14 -4.36
CA ALA A 195 -1.84 -0.91 -5.07
C ALA A 195 -1.96 -0.76 -6.59
N VAL A 196 -3.19 -0.52 -7.08
CA VAL A 196 -3.46 -0.34 -8.50
C VAL A 196 -2.75 0.91 -9.02
N TYR A 197 -2.85 2.04 -8.31
CA TYR A 197 -2.15 3.27 -8.67
C TYR A 197 -0.63 3.09 -8.73
N PHE A 198 -0.05 2.49 -7.68
CA PHE A 198 1.40 2.31 -7.56
C PHE A 198 1.96 1.47 -8.71
N GLN A 199 1.35 0.32 -8.98
CA GLN A 199 1.77 -0.57 -10.07
C GLN A 199 1.69 0.14 -11.43
N LYS A 200 0.60 0.86 -11.70
CA LYS A 200 0.40 1.57 -12.98
C LYS A 200 1.40 2.70 -13.17
N ASN A 201 1.74 3.40 -12.11
CA ASN A 201 2.74 4.46 -12.14
C ASN A 201 4.15 3.88 -12.39
N LEU A 202 4.48 2.74 -11.78
CA LEU A 202 5.75 2.05 -12.00
C LEU A 202 5.90 1.59 -13.45
N GLU A 203 4.87 0.95 -14.01
CA GLU A 203 4.85 0.54 -15.43
C GLU A 203 5.09 1.73 -16.38
N THR A 204 4.44 2.87 -16.11
CA THR A 204 4.60 4.08 -16.92
C THR A 204 6.03 4.62 -16.87
N GLN A 205 6.65 4.63 -15.69
CA GLN A 205 8.03 5.07 -15.52
C GLN A 205 9.02 4.15 -16.23
N VAL A 206 8.82 2.82 -16.15
CA VAL A 206 9.64 1.84 -16.87
C VAL A 206 9.51 2.02 -18.37
N ALA A 207 8.28 2.11 -18.90
CA ALA A 207 8.05 2.32 -20.33
C ALA A 207 8.67 3.63 -20.83
N GLN A 208 8.64 4.70 -20.03
CA GLN A 208 9.30 5.97 -20.36
C GLN A 208 10.83 5.88 -20.34
N ALA A 209 11.41 5.08 -19.45
CA ALA A 209 12.85 4.87 -19.35
C ALA A 209 13.39 3.97 -20.49
N GLU A 210 12.56 3.08 -21.05
CA GLU A 210 12.91 2.19 -22.16
C GLU A 210 12.77 2.85 -23.54
N LEU A 211 12.12 4.01 -23.64
CA LEU A 211 12.09 4.78 -24.88
C LEU A 211 13.51 5.30 -25.19
N PRO A 212 14.09 5.00 -26.37
CA PRO A 212 15.41 5.52 -26.72
C PRO A 212 15.39 7.04 -26.69
N SER A 213 16.41 7.63 -26.03
CA SER A 213 16.55 9.08 -25.93
C SER A 213 16.74 9.69 -27.32
N ILE A 214 15.66 10.08 -27.98
CA ILE A 214 15.70 10.93 -29.17
C ILE A 214 15.96 12.36 -28.67
N ASN A 215 17.19 12.63 -28.22
CA ASN A 215 17.86 13.94 -28.22
C ASN A 215 19.17 13.88 -27.43
N SER A 216 20.20 13.28 -28.03
CA SER A 216 21.60 13.54 -27.70
C SER A 216 22.30 14.24 -28.87
N ARG A 217 21.75 15.39 -29.30
CA ARG A 217 22.52 16.37 -30.08
C ARG A 217 22.23 17.78 -29.57
N ASN A 218 23.29 18.39 -29.06
CA ASN A 218 23.45 19.79 -28.67
C ASN A 218 22.80 20.24 -27.35
N ARG A 219 23.53 20.02 -26.25
CA ARG A 219 23.95 21.11 -25.35
C ARG A 219 25.09 20.62 -24.46
N GLY A 220 26.31 21.02 -24.82
CA GLY A 220 27.41 20.98 -23.86
C GLY A 220 27.20 22.12 -22.86
N ILE A 221 26.75 21.77 -21.65
CA ILE A 221 26.97 22.53 -20.41
C ILE A 221 27.07 21.48 -19.30
N SER A 222 28.14 21.54 -18.50
CA SER A 222 28.53 20.56 -17.48
C SER A 222 27.45 20.36 -16.39
N GLU A 223 26.95 19.13 -16.26
CA GLU A 223 26.00 18.68 -15.22
C GLU A 223 26.58 18.63 -13.79
N ALA A 224 27.72 19.26 -13.53
CA ALA A 224 28.31 19.31 -12.19
C ALA A 224 27.85 20.51 -11.34
N GLU A 225 27.20 21.52 -11.94
CA GLU A 225 26.90 22.79 -11.24
C GLU A 225 25.45 22.94 -10.74
N THR A 226 24.51 22.10 -11.16
CA THR A 226 23.08 22.26 -10.78
C THR A 226 22.64 21.49 -9.54
N PHE A 227 23.46 20.60 -8.99
CA PHE A 227 23.08 19.79 -7.81
C PHE A 227 23.49 20.42 -6.46
N LEU A 228 24.47 21.34 -6.45
CA LEU A 228 24.96 21.98 -5.22
C LEU A 228 24.28 23.31 -4.88
N ASP A 229 23.65 23.97 -5.87
CA ASP A 229 22.99 25.27 -5.65
C ASP A 229 21.64 25.15 -4.92
N GLN A 230 21.02 23.96 -4.94
CA GLN A 230 19.72 23.74 -4.29
C GLN A 230 19.81 23.51 -2.78
N PHE A 231 21.02 23.34 -2.23
CA PHE A 231 21.25 23.17 -0.79
C PHE A 231 21.83 24.40 -0.08
N CYS A 232 22.18 25.48 -0.80
CA CYS A 232 22.71 26.71 -0.19
C CYS A 232 21.64 27.78 0.13
N TYR A 233 20.37 27.58 -0.22
CA TYR A 233 19.32 28.62 -0.08
C TYR A 233 18.56 28.63 1.26
N VAL A 234 18.92 27.81 2.26
CA VAL A 234 18.21 27.77 3.57
C VAL A 234 19.06 28.28 4.75
N ALA A 235 20.24 28.82 4.50
CA ALA A 235 21.10 29.36 5.55
C ALA A 235 21.51 30.82 5.29
N LYS A 236 20.54 31.73 5.20
CA LYS A 236 20.71 33.17 5.47
C LYS A 236 19.36 33.89 5.40
N LYS A 237 19.14 34.76 6.40
CA LYS A 237 18.01 35.66 6.69
C LYS A 237 16.99 35.13 7.72
N ASP A 238 16.77 35.73 8.88
CA ASP A 238 17.28 37.00 9.45
C ASP A 238 17.23 36.94 10.98
N LYS A 239 18.34 37.31 11.62
CA LYS A 239 18.37 38.02 12.91
C LYS A 239 18.45 39.49 12.56
N PHE A 240 17.42 40.27 12.89
CA PHE A 240 17.49 41.63 13.40
C PHE A 240 16.18 41.90 14.15
#